data_AF-B4CX60-F1
#
_entry.id   AF-B4CX60-F1
#
_cell.length_a   1.000
_cell.length_b   1.000
_cell.length_c   1.000
_cell.angle_alpha   90.00
_cell.angle_beta   90.00
_cell.angle_gamma   90.00
#
_symmetry.space_group_name_H-M   'P 1'
#
loop_
_entity.id
_entity.type
_entity.pdbx_description
1 polymer ?
#
loop_
_entity_poly.entity_id
_entity_poly.type
_entity_poly.pdbx_seq_one_letter_code
_entity_poly.pdbx_strand_id
1 'polypeptide(L)'
;MKHRPICYLLVSLCLVSSAPAQNTGPTAAQLESMVTIRRQRVDLVREEMRQTDAHIESRLDTLIRTLTSITDSKDSRTKVARMKEDTMKGLSRTIGYYDQKRAKFIQDLRNPQTQLDTAEKEKAIAYFDAQIQKRIEQILALKKSMPAHKDYEQYVATGGGWYGTEYRRNQDYEQNQRMVSHVDSQRDAIGKQLDASIARLDRMGRDLRSRRSAISDPAQAREWDAAIARNDTLITERRQQKLEVLQSSNTAQRGVALKEAMDLDKTMKMETDALRRDMTTLFQRYTTFVQELTALHATEKSVAALQRHP
;
A
#
# COMPACT_ATOMS: atom_id res chain seq x y z
N MET A 1 -70.32 8.79 -58.85
CA MET A 1 -71.28 9.67 -58.14
C MET A 1 -70.80 9.77 -56.69
N LYS A 2 -70.75 10.88 -55.96
CA LYS A 2 -70.93 12.32 -56.17
C LYS A 2 -70.32 12.96 -54.89
N HIS A 3 -69.58 14.05 -55.08
CA HIS A 3 -69.20 15.16 -54.17
C HIS A 3 -69.20 15.07 -52.62
N ARG A 4 -68.01 15.36 -52.02
CA ARG A 4 -67.60 16.48 -51.10
C ARG A 4 -68.51 16.86 -49.90
N PRO A 5 -67.98 17.35 -48.74
CA PRO A 5 -66.94 18.41 -48.61
C PRO A 5 -65.89 18.20 -47.48
N ILE A 6 -64.62 18.64 -47.62
CA ILE A 6 -64.04 19.95 -47.25
C ILE A 6 -64.55 20.49 -45.89
N CYS A 7 -63.73 20.36 -44.86
CA CYS A 7 -63.73 21.25 -43.69
C CYS A 7 -62.29 21.57 -43.28
N TYR A 8 -62.01 22.86 -43.24
CA TYR A 8 -60.76 23.49 -42.85
C TYR A 8 -60.50 23.25 -41.36
N LEU A 9 -59.34 22.70 -41.02
CA LEU A 9 -58.81 22.76 -39.65
C LEU A 9 -57.62 23.71 -39.65
N LEU A 10 -57.87 24.87 -39.05
CA LEU A 10 -56.90 25.92 -38.75
C LEU A 10 -55.69 25.34 -38.02
N VAL A 11 -54.54 25.36 -38.69
CA VAL A 11 -53.23 25.20 -38.05
C VAL A 11 -52.96 26.48 -37.29
N SER A 12 -53.24 26.48 -35.99
CA SER A 12 -52.78 27.53 -35.08
C SER A 12 -51.30 27.27 -34.80
N LEU A 13 -50.44 28.02 -35.49
CA LEU A 13 -49.00 28.04 -35.30
C LEU A 13 -48.71 28.67 -33.92
N CYS A 14 -48.65 27.86 -32.87
CA CYS A 14 -48.06 28.30 -31.61
C CYS A 14 -46.55 28.49 -31.83
N LEU A 15 -46.17 29.73 -32.14
CA LEU A 15 -44.82 30.24 -31.90
C LEU A 15 -44.56 30.16 -30.40
N VAL A 16 -44.07 29.00 -29.94
CA VAL A 16 -43.34 28.92 -28.68
C VAL A 16 -42.07 29.73 -28.93
N SER A 17 -42.09 31.00 -28.52
CA SER A 17 -40.86 31.75 -28.29
C SER A 17 -40.08 31.00 -27.22
N SER A 18 -39.15 30.15 -27.65
CA SER A 18 -38.04 29.69 -26.81
C SER A 18 -37.20 30.92 -26.50
N ALA A 19 -37.55 31.61 -25.42
CA ALA A 19 -36.65 32.55 -24.78
C ALA A 19 -35.32 31.82 -24.55
N PRO A 20 -34.17 32.35 -24.99
CA PRO A 20 -32.91 31.77 -24.60
C PRO A 20 -32.84 31.84 -23.08
N ALA A 21 -32.84 30.69 -22.42
CA ALA A 21 -32.47 30.63 -21.01
C ALA A 21 -31.09 31.28 -20.93
N GLN A 22 -31.03 32.51 -20.43
CA GLN A 22 -29.79 33.18 -20.10
C GLN A 22 -29.11 32.25 -19.10
N ASN A 23 -28.10 31.54 -19.58
CA ASN A 23 -27.24 30.68 -18.76
C ASN A 23 -26.40 31.64 -17.92
N THR A 24 -27.03 32.25 -16.92
CA THR A 24 -26.36 33.09 -15.94
C THR A 24 -25.45 32.16 -15.17
N GLY A 25 -24.15 32.31 -15.39
CA GLY A 25 -23.14 31.54 -14.68
C GLY A 25 -23.33 31.70 -13.15
N PRO A 26 -22.80 30.74 -12.36
CA PRO A 26 -22.95 30.79 -10.91
C PRO A 26 -22.44 32.11 -10.34
N THR A 27 -23.23 32.72 -9.48
CA THR A 27 -22.89 33.97 -8.79
C THR A 27 -21.72 33.76 -7.81
N ALA A 28 -21.00 34.84 -7.46
CA ALA A 28 -19.90 34.77 -6.50
C ALA A 28 -20.32 34.14 -5.15
N ALA A 29 -21.49 34.53 -4.63
CA ALA A 29 -22.04 33.95 -3.40
C ALA A 29 -22.35 32.45 -3.51
N GLN A 30 -22.84 31.98 -4.67
CA GLN A 30 -23.04 30.55 -4.92
C GLN A 30 -21.71 29.80 -4.96
N LEU A 31 -20.68 30.37 -5.58
CA LEU A 31 -19.35 29.74 -5.62
C LEU A 31 -18.67 29.71 -4.24
N GLU A 32 -18.81 30.75 -3.42
CA GLU A 32 -18.29 30.77 -2.04
C GLU A 32 -18.96 29.70 -1.15
N SER A 33 -20.28 29.53 -1.31
CA SER A 33 -21.02 28.42 -0.68
C SER A 33 -20.49 27.06 -1.15
N MET A 34 -20.25 26.90 -2.47
CA MET A 34 -19.67 25.67 -3.02
C MET A 34 -18.25 25.40 -2.50
N VAL A 35 -17.41 26.42 -2.32
CA VAL A 35 -16.08 26.28 -1.69
C VAL A 35 -16.22 25.74 -0.27
N THR A 36 -17.14 26.29 0.52
CA THR A 36 -17.37 25.86 1.91
C THR A 36 -17.81 24.39 1.98
N ILE A 37 -18.78 24.00 1.16
CA ILE A 37 -19.26 22.61 1.07
C ILE A 37 -18.13 21.66 0.66
N ARG A 38 -17.32 22.07 -0.33
CA ARG A 38 -16.20 21.23 -0.81
C ARG A 38 -15.08 21.09 0.21
N ARG A 39 -14.76 22.15 0.97
CA ARG A 39 -13.81 22.07 2.09
C ARG A 39 -14.29 21.06 3.14
N GLN A 40 -15.55 21.15 3.56
CA GLN A 40 -16.13 20.19 4.50
C GLN A 40 -16.06 18.75 3.98
N ARG A 41 -16.31 18.54 2.68
CA ARG A 41 -16.22 17.23 2.06
C ARG A 41 -14.78 16.70 2.00
N VAL A 42 -13.80 17.55 1.67
CA VAL A 42 -12.37 17.21 1.71
C VAL A 42 -11.96 16.78 3.12
N ASP A 43 -12.38 17.53 4.14
CA ASP A 43 -12.05 17.22 5.54
C ASP A 43 -12.70 15.91 6.00
N LEU A 44 -13.97 15.68 5.64
CA LEU A 44 -14.67 14.43 5.92
C LEU A 44 -13.95 13.22 5.30
N VAL A 45 -13.63 13.28 4.00
CA VAL A 45 -12.94 12.18 3.31
C VAL A 45 -11.54 11.96 3.88
N ARG A 46 -10.84 13.04 4.27
CA ARG A 46 -9.53 12.94 4.92
C ARG A 46 -9.61 12.19 6.25
N GLU A 47 -10.61 12.51 7.08
CA GLU A 47 -10.80 11.83 8.36
C GLU A 47 -11.20 10.36 8.17
N GLU A 48 -12.10 10.09 7.23
CA GLU A 48 -12.48 8.72 6.85
C GLU A 48 -11.28 7.88 6.40
N MET A 49 -10.37 8.47 5.59
CA MET A 49 -9.14 7.81 5.19
C MET A 49 -8.24 7.51 6.38
N ARG A 50 -8.06 8.48 7.28
CA ARG A 50 -7.21 8.35 8.47
C ARG A 50 -7.74 7.26 9.40
N GLN A 51 -9.05 7.17 9.57
CA GLN A 51 -9.68 6.11 10.37
C GLN A 51 -9.51 4.73 9.75
N THR A 52 -9.72 4.59 8.42
CA THR A 52 -9.49 3.32 7.72
C THR A 52 -8.03 2.89 7.82
N ASP A 53 -7.09 3.83 7.63
CA ASP A 53 -5.66 3.55 7.76
C ASP A 53 -5.31 3.09 9.18
N ALA A 54 -5.74 3.82 10.21
CA ALA A 54 -5.50 3.43 11.60
C ALA A 54 -6.05 2.03 11.93
N HIS A 55 -7.23 1.69 11.39
CA HIS A 55 -7.82 0.37 11.54
C HIS A 55 -6.98 -0.73 10.88
N ILE A 56 -6.53 -0.50 9.64
CA ILE A 56 -5.62 -1.39 8.91
C ILE A 56 -4.33 -1.61 9.72
N GLU A 57 -3.72 -0.52 10.20
CA GLU A 57 -2.48 -0.58 10.95
C GLU A 57 -2.62 -1.40 12.23
N SER A 58 -3.69 -1.15 13.00
CA SER A 58 -3.96 -1.88 14.24
C SER A 58 -4.09 -3.40 14.01
N ARG A 59 -4.80 -3.78 12.94
CA ARG A 59 -5.00 -5.19 12.58
C ARG A 59 -3.71 -5.85 12.09
N LEU A 60 -2.95 -5.17 11.23
CA LEU A 60 -1.64 -5.64 10.80
C LEU A 60 -0.71 -5.82 12.00
N ASP A 61 -0.61 -4.83 12.89
CA ASP A 61 0.27 -4.91 14.06
C ASP A 61 -0.12 -6.07 15.00
N THR A 62 -1.42 -6.32 15.16
CA THR A 62 -1.93 -7.47 15.92
C THR A 62 -1.58 -8.80 15.26
N LEU A 63 -1.78 -8.91 13.95
CA LEU A 63 -1.44 -10.11 13.17
C LEU A 63 0.06 -10.41 13.25
N ILE A 64 0.91 -9.39 13.04
CA ILE A 64 2.36 -9.52 13.10
C ILE A 64 2.81 -9.90 14.50
N ARG A 65 2.31 -9.24 15.55
CA ARG A 65 2.62 -9.60 16.95
C ARG A 65 2.25 -11.04 17.27
N THR A 66 1.08 -11.48 16.82
CA THR A 66 0.62 -12.86 17.03
C THR A 66 1.59 -13.83 16.37
N LEU A 67 1.90 -13.62 15.09
CA LEU A 67 2.80 -14.48 14.33
C LEU A 67 4.23 -14.48 14.87
N THR A 68 4.79 -13.34 15.26
CA THR A 68 6.16 -13.28 15.79
C THR A 68 6.30 -13.99 17.12
N SER A 69 5.23 -14.07 17.92
CA SER A 69 5.22 -14.75 19.23
C SER A 69 5.13 -16.28 19.16
N ILE A 70 4.74 -16.84 18.01
CA ILE A 70 4.49 -18.27 17.85
C ILE A 70 5.50 -18.95 16.93
N THR A 71 5.72 -20.24 17.15
CA THR A 71 6.54 -21.11 16.31
C THR A 71 5.88 -22.46 16.11
N ASP A 72 6.38 -23.22 15.14
CA ASP A 72 5.90 -24.57 14.90
C ASP A 72 6.29 -25.51 16.05
N SER A 73 5.36 -26.36 16.47
CA SER A 73 5.64 -27.52 17.32
C SER A 73 5.96 -28.75 16.46
N LYS A 74 6.29 -29.88 17.10
CA LYS A 74 6.41 -31.18 16.42
C LYS A 74 5.10 -31.57 15.70
N ASP A 75 3.95 -31.16 16.25
CA ASP A 75 2.63 -31.50 15.71
C ASP A 75 2.21 -30.60 14.55
N SER A 76 2.46 -29.29 14.64
CA SER A 76 2.10 -28.33 13.58
C SER A 76 3.06 -28.38 12.38
N ARG A 77 4.25 -28.96 12.57
CA ARG A 77 5.31 -29.17 11.57
C ARG A 77 5.81 -27.88 10.93
N THR A 78 5.11 -27.38 9.91
CA THR A 78 5.49 -26.19 9.12
C THR A 78 4.31 -25.24 8.91
N LYS A 79 3.22 -25.44 9.63
CA LYS A 79 1.97 -24.67 9.47
C LYS A 79 2.20 -23.21 9.85
N VAL A 80 2.88 -22.94 10.96
CA VAL A 80 3.18 -21.58 11.41
C VAL A 80 4.17 -20.90 10.46
N ALA A 81 5.21 -21.60 10.02
CA ALA A 81 6.14 -21.10 9.01
C ALA A 81 5.43 -20.68 7.72
N ARG A 82 4.46 -21.48 7.25
CA ARG A 82 3.63 -21.14 6.08
C ARG A 82 2.74 -19.92 6.31
N MET A 83 2.11 -19.79 7.48
CA MET A 83 1.32 -18.60 7.80
C MET A 83 2.17 -17.32 7.78
N LYS A 84 3.38 -17.38 8.33
CA LYS A 84 4.34 -16.27 8.26
C LYS A 84 4.74 -15.97 6.81
N GLU A 85 4.98 -17.00 6.01
CA GLU A 85 5.30 -16.86 4.57
C GLU A 85 4.19 -16.13 3.81
N ASP A 86 2.95 -16.59 3.96
CA ASP A 86 1.80 -16.03 3.26
C ASP A 86 1.54 -14.59 3.71
N THR A 87 1.74 -14.31 4.99
CA THR A 87 1.68 -12.94 5.53
C THR A 87 2.75 -12.05 4.92
N MET A 88 4.01 -12.51 4.86
CA MET A 88 5.10 -11.75 4.22
C MET A 88 4.78 -11.47 2.74
N LYS A 89 4.25 -12.44 1.99
CA LYS A 89 3.78 -12.23 0.62
C LYS A 89 2.67 -11.18 0.54
N GLY A 90 1.73 -11.18 1.48
CA GLY A 90 0.67 -10.17 1.58
C GLY A 90 1.22 -8.76 1.84
N LEU A 91 2.18 -8.63 2.75
CA LEU A 91 2.89 -7.37 3.01
C LEU A 91 3.67 -6.89 1.77
N SER A 92 4.36 -7.79 1.06
CA SER A 92 5.06 -7.44 -0.19
C SER A 92 4.13 -6.92 -1.27
N ARG A 93 2.92 -7.50 -1.40
CA ARG A 93 1.90 -6.96 -2.33
C ARG A 93 1.45 -5.57 -1.90
N THR A 94 1.27 -5.36 -0.60
CA THR A 94 0.89 -4.06 -0.03
C THR A 94 1.95 -2.99 -0.31
N ILE A 95 3.24 -3.32 -0.17
CA ILE A 95 4.35 -2.46 -0.61
C ILE A 95 4.21 -2.11 -2.10
N GLY A 96 3.95 -3.10 -2.95
CA GLY A 96 3.74 -2.87 -4.38
C GLY A 96 2.58 -1.91 -4.68
N TYR A 97 1.48 -2.00 -3.94
CA TYR A 97 0.36 -1.06 -4.06
C TYR A 97 0.73 0.36 -3.64
N TYR A 98 1.42 0.53 -2.51
CA TYR A 98 1.89 1.85 -2.07
C TYR A 98 2.91 2.45 -3.03
N ASP A 99 3.87 1.66 -3.53
CA ASP A 99 4.83 2.08 -4.56
C ASP A 99 4.11 2.60 -5.83
N GLN A 100 3.12 1.86 -6.31
CA GLN A 100 2.33 2.25 -7.48
C GLN A 100 1.54 3.54 -7.24
N LYS A 101 0.90 3.67 -6.07
CA LYS A 101 0.13 4.87 -5.70
C LYS A 101 1.02 6.08 -5.52
N ARG A 102 2.19 5.92 -4.90
CA ARG A 102 3.22 6.95 -4.81
C ARG A 102 3.67 7.41 -6.19
N ALA A 103 3.96 6.48 -7.10
CA ALA A 103 4.35 6.82 -8.47
C ALA A 103 3.23 7.56 -9.23
N LYS A 104 1.99 7.07 -9.13
CA LYS A 104 0.82 7.76 -9.71
C LYS A 104 0.64 9.14 -9.11
N PHE A 105 0.77 9.29 -7.80
CA PHE A 105 0.66 10.58 -7.14
C PHE A 105 1.74 11.53 -7.64
N ILE A 106 3.00 11.10 -7.70
CA ILE A 106 4.09 11.89 -8.30
C ILE A 106 3.77 12.31 -9.74
N GLN A 107 3.11 11.46 -10.53
CA GLN A 107 2.64 11.84 -11.88
C GLN A 107 1.50 12.86 -11.84
N ASP A 108 0.49 12.65 -11.00
CA ASP A 108 -0.65 13.57 -10.82
C ASP A 108 -0.19 14.93 -10.29
N LEU A 109 0.89 14.97 -9.49
CA LEU A 109 1.56 16.19 -9.01
C LEU A 109 2.30 16.97 -10.11
N ARG A 110 2.67 16.30 -11.21
CA ARG A 110 3.25 16.95 -12.39
C ARG A 110 2.19 17.60 -13.27
N ASN A 111 0.90 17.29 -13.07
CA ASN A 111 -0.17 17.94 -13.80
C ASN A 111 -0.33 19.38 -13.29
N PRO A 112 -0.15 20.41 -14.14
CA PRO A 112 -0.29 21.81 -13.74
C PRO A 112 -1.71 22.19 -13.27
N GLN A 113 -2.71 21.33 -13.51
CA GLN A 113 -4.06 21.51 -12.98
C GLN A 113 -4.18 21.14 -11.50
N THR A 114 -3.33 20.25 -10.98
CA THR A 114 -3.31 19.83 -9.57
C THR A 114 -2.41 20.77 -8.77
N GLN A 115 -2.93 21.95 -8.42
CA GLN A 115 -2.20 22.96 -7.63
C GLN A 115 -2.17 22.63 -6.14
N LEU A 116 -1.61 21.47 -5.78
CA LEU A 116 -1.22 21.20 -4.41
C LEU A 116 0.00 22.06 -4.04
N ASP A 117 0.07 22.52 -2.80
CA ASP A 117 1.26 23.20 -2.28
C ASP A 117 2.44 22.22 -2.17
N THR A 118 3.67 22.67 -2.40
CA THR A 118 4.87 21.82 -2.34
C THR A 118 4.98 21.11 -0.99
N ALA A 119 4.64 21.78 0.12
CA ALA A 119 4.67 21.16 1.45
C ALA A 119 3.66 20.01 1.60
N GLU A 120 2.46 20.13 1.01
CA GLU A 120 1.45 19.06 1.01
C GLU A 120 1.90 17.86 0.18
N LYS A 121 2.58 18.11 -0.94
CA LYS A 121 3.19 17.07 -1.79
C LYS A 121 4.22 16.26 -1.04
N GLU A 122 5.12 16.94 -0.35
CA GLU A 122 6.19 16.29 0.42
C GLU A 122 5.61 15.46 1.58
N LYS A 123 4.59 15.97 2.28
CA LYS A 123 3.90 15.22 3.34
C LYS A 123 3.26 13.94 2.81
N ALA A 124 2.59 13.99 1.66
CA ALA A 124 1.95 12.82 1.07
C ALA A 124 2.98 11.78 0.57
N ILE A 125 4.08 12.21 -0.05
CA ILE A 125 5.17 11.30 -0.46
C ILE A 125 5.81 10.65 0.77
N ALA A 126 6.13 11.44 1.79
CA ALA A 126 6.72 10.95 3.04
C ALA A 126 5.81 9.94 3.75
N TYR A 127 4.49 10.14 3.70
CA TYR A 127 3.53 9.19 4.23
C TYR A 127 3.60 7.83 3.52
N PHE A 128 3.63 7.80 2.18
CA PHE A 128 3.79 6.55 1.44
C PHE A 128 5.13 5.86 1.74
N ASP A 129 6.21 6.63 1.80
CA ASP A 129 7.55 6.13 2.12
C ASP A 129 7.58 5.51 3.53
N ALA A 130 6.94 6.15 4.51
CA ALA A 130 6.81 5.63 5.87
C ALA A 130 5.98 4.33 5.93
N GLN A 131 4.87 4.25 5.18
CA GLN A 131 4.07 3.03 5.11
C GLN A 131 4.85 1.88 4.47
N ILE A 132 5.56 2.13 3.37
CA ILE A 132 6.43 1.13 2.72
C ILE A 132 7.50 0.64 3.70
N GLN A 133 8.14 1.57 4.40
CA GLN A 133 9.16 1.25 5.42
C GLN A 133 8.57 0.36 6.52
N LYS A 134 7.42 0.72 7.07
CA LYS A 134 6.75 -0.07 8.11
C LYS A 134 6.43 -1.49 7.65
N ARG A 135 5.95 -1.68 6.42
CA ARG A 135 5.69 -3.03 5.87
C ARG A 135 6.97 -3.85 5.75
N ILE A 136 8.09 -3.23 5.38
CA ILE A 136 9.38 -3.92 5.30
C ILE A 136 9.86 -4.33 6.70
N GLU A 137 9.73 -3.45 7.69
CA GLU A 137 10.04 -3.78 9.09
C GLU A 137 9.19 -4.94 9.61
N GLN A 138 7.90 -4.97 9.29
CA GLN A 138 7.01 -6.09 9.62
C GLN A 138 7.45 -7.40 8.95
N ILE A 139 7.87 -7.37 7.67
CA ILE A 139 8.45 -8.53 6.98
C ILE A 139 9.73 -9.00 7.69
N LEU A 140 10.62 -8.07 8.04
CA LEU A 140 11.86 -8.39 8.75
C LEU A 140 11.59 -8.97 10.13
N ALA A 141 10.59 -8.47 10.86
CA ALA A 141 10.18 -9.01 12.15
C ALA A 141 9.67 -10.45 12.03
N LEU A 142 8.80 -10.74 11.05
CA LEU A 142 8.34 -12.10 10.78
C LEU A 142 9.50 -13.02 10.41
N LYS A 143 10.42 -12.55 9.57
CA LYS A 143 11.59 -13.29 9.14
C LYS A 143 12.55 -13.58 10.29
N LYS A 144 12.83 -12.60 11.15
CA LYS A 144 13.61 -12.77 12.39
C LYS A 144 12.96 -13.78 13.33
N SER A 145 11.63 -13.84 13.33
CA SER A 145 10.86 -14.80 14.12
C SER A 145 10.84 -16.22 13.53
N MET A 146 11.57 -16.52 12.46
CA MET A 146 11.63 -17.89 11.95
C MET A 146 12.71 -18.70 12.68
N PRO A 147 12.49 -20.01 12.88
CA PRO A 147 13.49 -20.85 13.53
C PRO A 147 14.81 -20.83 12.76
N ALA A 148 15.91 -20.62 13.48
CA ALA A 148 17.25 -20.76 12.94
C ALA A 148 17.58 -22.24 12.66
N HIS A 149 18.49 -22.47 11.71
CA HIS A 149 19.04 -23.80 11.47
C HIS A 149 19.65 -24.35 12.77
N LYS A 150 19.26 -25.57 13.13
CA LYS A 150 19.92 -26.35 14.18
C LYS A 150 20.55 -27.58 13.58
N ASP A 151 21.78 -27.88 13.98
CA ASP A 151 22.43 -29.12 13.61
C ASP A 151 21.79 -30.28 14.38
N TYR A 152 21.18 -31.21 13.66
CA TYR A 152 20.70 -32.48 14.20
C TYR A 152 21.48 -33.61 13.55
N GLU A 153 21.79 -34.64 14.31
CA GLU A 153 22.33 -35.87 13.75
C GLU A 153 21.30 -36.50 12.80
N GLN A 154 21.75 -36.92 11.61
CA GLN A 154 20.88 -37.50 10.59
C GLN A 154 20.26 -38.83 11.03
N TYR A 155 21.01 -39.61 11.81
CA TYR A 155 20.60 -40.91 12.32
C TYR A 155 20.73 -40.91 13.84
N VAL A 156 19.79 -41.56 14.51
CA VAL A 156 19.81 -41.81 15.95
C VAL A 156 19.75 -43.30 16.18
N ALA A 157 20.60 -43.79 17.08
CA ALA A 157 20.61 -45.20 17.48
C ALA A 157 19.31 -45.54 18.21
N THR A 158 18.62 -46.59 17.76
CA THR A 158 17.33 -47.03 18.32
C THR A 158 17.43 -48.30 19.15
N GLY A 159 18.55 -49.02 19.05
CA GLY A 159 18.81 -50.22 19.82
C GLY A 159 20.20 -50.77 19.49
N GLY A 160 20.72 -51.62 20.37
CA GLY A 160 21.93 -52.39 20.12
C GLY A 160 21.66 -53.87 20.39
N GLY A 161 21.87 -54.71 19.38
CA GLY A 161 21.73 -56.16 19.47
C GLY A 161 23.03 -56.89 19.18
N TRP A 162 23.02 -58.22 19.31
CA TRP A 162 24.16 -59.10 19.00
C TRP A 162 24.71 -58.92 17.57
N TYR A 163 23.89 -58.41 16.64
CA TYR A 163 24.25 -58.14 15.24
C TYR A 163 24.62 -56.67 14.94
N GLY A 164 24.75 -55.81 15.95
CA GLY A 164 25.16 -54.41 15.81
C GLY A 164 24.10 -53.38 16.26
N THR A 165 24.45 -52.10 16.13
CA THR A 165 23.58 -50.97 16.47
C THR A 165 22.59 -50.71 15.34
N GLU A 166 21.30 -50.73 15.67
CA GLU A 166 20.25 -50.32 14.74
C GLU A 166 20.10 -48.80 14.78
N TYR A 167 20.07 -48.20 13.60
CA TYR A 167 19.88 -46.75 13.43
C TYR A 167 18.54 -46.49 12.76
N ARG A 168 17.81 -45.49 13.25
CA ARG A 168 16.72 -44.87 12.50
C ARG A 168 17.05 -43.45 12.10
N ARG A 169 16.41 -42.97 11.04
CA ARG A 169 16.52 -41.55 10.66
C ARG A 169 15.88 -40.65 11.72
N ASN A 170 16.59 -39.59 12.08
CA ASN A 170 16.11 -38.62 13.05
C ASN A 170 14.97 -37.77 12.47
N GLN A 171 13.79 -37.82 13.09
CA GLN A 171 12.64 -37.00 12.67
C GLN A 171 12.89 -35.50 12.87
N ASP A 172 13.68 -35.13 13.88
CA ASP A 172 14.02 -33.73 14.14
C ASP A 172 14.97 -33.18 13.05
N TYR A 173 15.85 -34.03 12.49
CA TYR A 173 16.65 -33.70 11.31
C TYR A 173 15.77 -33.44 10.08
N GLU A 174 14.80 -34.33 9.80
CA GLU A 174 13.88 -34.12 8.67
C GLU A 174 13.02 -32.87 8.83
N GLN A 175 12.54 -32.58 10.04
CA GLN A 175 11.77 -31.37 10.32
C GLN A 175 12.64 -30.11 10.13
N ASN A 176 13.87 -30.13 10.66
CA ASN A 176 14.82 -29.03 10.48
C ASN A 176 15.14 -28.77 9.01
N GLN A 177 15.39 -29.82 8.20
CA GLN A 177 15.63 -29.67 6.76
C GLN A 177 14.46 -29.00 6.03
N ARG A 178 13.22 -29.39 6.36
CA ARG A 178 12.02 -28.74 5.79
C ARG A 178 11.94 -27.27 6.18
N MET A 179 12.19 -26.96 7.45
CA MET A 179 12.16 -25.57 7.93
C MET A 179 13.26 -24.71 7.27
N VAL A 180 14.48 -25.23 7.16
CA VAL A 180 15.62 -24.55 6.52
C VAL A 180 15.30 -24.22 5.06
N SER A 181 14.80 -25.20 4.30
CA SER A 181 14.41 -24.97 2.90
C SER A 181 13.37 -23.85 2.75
N HIS A 182 12.37 -23.80 3.65
CA HIS A 182 11.40 -22.71 3.67
C HIS A 182 12.04 -21.36 4.04
N VAL A 183 12.88 -21.31 5.07
CA VAL A 183 13.56 -20.08 5.49
C VAL A 183 14.49 -19.54 4.41
N ASP A 184 15.25 -20.40 3.74
CA ASP A 184 16.20 -20.01 2.69
C ASP A 184 15.49 -19.51 1.43
N SER A 185 14.44 -20.21 0.98
CA SER A 185 13.64 -19.74 -0.16
C SER A 185 12.98 -18.38 0.11
N GLN A 186 12.56 -18.13 1.34
CA GLN A 186 12.02 -16.83 1.73
C GLN A 186 13.09 -15.76 1.86
N ARG A 187 14.27 -16.10 2.39
CA ARG A 187 15.42 -15.19 2.43
C ARG A 187 15.79 -14.72 1.02
N ASP A 188 15.85 -15.64 0.06
CA ASP A 188 16.09 -15.32 -1.34
C ASP A 188 14.97 -14.43 -1.94
N ALA A 189 13.71 -14.77 -1.69
CA ALA A 189 12.57 -13.98 -2.17
C ALA A 189 12.57 -12.55 -1.63
N ILE A 190 12.83 -12.36 -0.32
CA ILE A 190 12.93 -11.03 0.29
C ILE A 190 14.16 -10.29 -0.26
N GLY A 191 15.30 -10.98 -0.40
CA GLY A 191 16.50 -10.42 -1.01
C GLY A 191 16.26 -9.88 -2.42
N LYS A 192 15.60 -10.66 -3.28
CA LYS A 192 15.20 -10.26 -4.64
C LYS A 192 14.26 -9.06 -4.65
N GLN A 193 13.32 -9.00 -3.70
CA GLN A 193 12.41 -7.85 -3.59
C GLN A 193 13.14 -6.56 -3.17
N LEU A 194 14.05 -6.66 -2.21
CA LEU A 194 14.89 -5.54 -1.78
C LEU A 194 15.81 -5.08 -2.93
N ASP A 195 16.41 -5.99 -3.67
CA ASP A 195 17.21 -5.68 -4.85
C ASP A 195 16.39 -4.97 -5.95
N ALA A 196 15.18 -5.46 -6.21
CA ALA A 196 14.27 -4.80 -7.15
C ALA A 196 13.85 -3.40 -6.67
N SER A 197 13.69 -3.21 -5.36
CA SER A 197 13.40 -1.90 -4.76
C SER A 197 14.58 -0.93 -4.91
N ILE A 198 15.80 -1.37 -4.57
CA ILE A 198 17.04 -0.61 -4.76
C ILE A 198 17.20 -0.21 -6.23
N ALA A 199 17.02 -1.14 -7.17
CA ALA A 199 17.13 -0.85 -8.60
C ALA A 199 16.07 0.15 -9.11
N ARG A 200 14.87 0.20 -8.48
CA ARG A 200 13.87 1.25 -8.77
C ARG A 200 14.32 2.60 -8.22
N LEU A 201 14.78 2.66 -6.98
CA LEU A 201 15.29 3.87 -6.34
C LEU A 201 16.53 4.41 -7.07
N ASP A 202 17.44 3.55 -7.56
CA ASP A 202 18.60 3.95 -8.36
C ASP A 202 18.19 4.56 -9.71
N ARG A 203 17.18 4.00 -10.37
CA ARG A 203 16.62 4.59 -11.61
C ARG A 203 15.97 5.94 -11.33
N MET A 204 15.19 6.04 -10.25
CA MET A 204 14.57 7.30 -9.83
C MET A 204 15.63 8.35 -9.49
N GLY A 205 16.67 8.00 -8.74
CA GLY A 205 17.78 8.88 -8.40
C GLY A 205 18.53 9.40 -9.63
N ARG A 206 18.69 8.58 -10.68
CA ARG A 206 19.25 9.03 -11.96
C ARG A 206 18.34 10.03 -12.68
N ASP A 207 17.03 9.78 -12.74
CA ASP A 207 16.04 10.72 -13.31
C ASP A 207 16.02 12.05 -12.53
N LEU A 208 16.00 11.99 -11.19
CA LEU A 208 16.05 13.17 -10.33
C LEU A 208 17.31 14.01 -10.58
N ARG A 209 18.50 13.39 -10.62
CA ARG A 209 19.77 14.08 -10.89
C ARG A 209 19.84 14.67 -12.31
N SER A 210 19.37 13.93 -13.32
CA SER A 210 19.32 14.41 -14.70
C SER A 210 18.38 15.61 -14.88
N ARG A 211 17.29 15.68 -14.12
CA ARG A 211 16.38 16.84 -14.14
C ARG A 211 16.95 17.99 -13.34
N ARG A 212 17.56 17.71 -12.19
CA ARG A 212 18.24 18.70 -11.36
C ARG A 212 19.29 19.50 -12.14
N SER A 213 20.02 18.86 -13.06
CA SER A 213 21.01 19.54 -13.92
C SER A 213 20.39 20.45 -14.98
N ALA A 214 19.10 20.29 -15.31
CA ALA A 214 18.38 21.13 -16.26
C ALA A 214 17.71 22.36 -15.60
N ILE A 215 17.76 22.48 -14.27
CA ILE A 215 17.10 23.53 -13.51
C ILE A 215 18.10 24.61 -13.13
N SER A 216 17.83 25.84 -13.60
CA SER A 216 18.64 27.03 -13.28
C SER A 216 18.13 27.81 -12.08
N ASP A 217 16.83 27.67 -11.74
CA ASP A 217 16.22 28.38 -10.61
C ASP A 217 16.74 27.82 -9.27
N PRO A 218 17.38 28.64 -8.40
CA PRO A 218 17.90 28.21 -7.10
C PRO A 218 16.84 27.66 -6.14
N ALA A 219 15.60 28.14 -6.19
CA ALA A 219 14.54 27.68 -5.30
C ALA A 219 14.11 26.25 -5.67
N GLN A 220 13.79 26.03 -6.94
CA GLN A 220 13.49 24.69 -7.47
C GLN A 220 14.68 23.74 -7.29
N ALA A 221 15.90 24.20 -7.58
CA ALA A 221 17.12 23.42 -7.37
C ALA A 221 17.21 22.78 -5.97
N ARG A 222 16.89 23.53 -4.91
CA ARG A 222 16.89 23.02 -3.52
C ARG A 222 15.84 21.93 -3.30
N GLU A 223 14.65 22.06 -3.88
CA GLU A 223 13.60 21.04 -3.76
C GLU A 223 14.04 19.71 -4.40
N TRP A 224 14.69 19.79 -5.57
CA TRP A 224 15.22 18.62 -6.25
C TRP A 224 16.40 17.99 -5.50
N ASP A 225 17.28 18.81 -4.90
CA ASP A 225 18.37 18.32 -4.05
C ASP A 225 17.83 17.59 -2.81
N ALA A 226 16.78 18.11 -2.18
CA ALA A 226 16.10 17.43 -1.07
C ALA A 226 15.48 16.10 -1.50
N ALA A 227 14.86 16.04 -2.68
CA ALA A 227 14.32 14.80 -3.23
C ALA A 227 15.40 13.75 -3.52
N ILE A 228 16.57 14.17 -4.03
CA ILE A 228 17.73 13.31 -4.25
C ILE A 228 18.24 12.75 -2.91
N ALA A 229 18.43 13.61 -1.91
CA ALA A 229 18.90 13.20 -0.58
C ALA A 229 17.96 12.16 0.05
N ARG A 230 16.64 12.37 0.00
CA ARG A 230 15.64 11.39 0.47
C ARG A 230 15.76 10.05 -0.25
N ASN A 231 15.93 10.06 -1.58
CA ASN A 231 16.11 8.83 -2.34
C ASN A 231 17.38 8.07 -1.93
N ASP A 232 18.47 8.79 -1.68
CA ASP A 232 19.75 8.19 -1.26
C ASP A 232 19.68 7.61 0.16
N THR A 233 18.93 8.26 1.07
CA THR A 233 18.60 7.70 2.39
C THR A 233 17.83 6.39 2.25
N LEU A 234 16.79 6.35 1.42
CA LEU A 234 16.01 5.12 1.17
C LEU A 234 16.87 3.99 0.61
N ILE A 235 17.81 4.29 -0.31
CA ILE A 235 18.75 3.29 -0.83
C ILE A 235 19.61 2.71 0.30
N THR A 236 20.13 3.57 1.18
CA THR A 236 20.98 3.17 2.30
C THR A 236 20.21 2.28 3.28
N GLU A 237 18.98 2.66 3.63
CA GLU A 237 18.08 1.86 4.47
C GLU A 237 17.78 0.49 3.84
N ARG A 238 17.48 0.43 2.54
CA ARG A 238 17.20 -0.85 1.85
C ARG A 238 18.43 -1.77 1.82
N ARG A 239 19.63 -1.22 1.67
CA ARG A 239 20.89 -1.98 1.77
C ARG A 239 21.11 -2.53 3.18
N GLN A 240 20.86 -1.73 4.21
CA GLN A 240 20.93 -2.19 5.59
C GLN A 240 19.92 -3.31 5.87
N GLN A 241 18.68 -3.16 5.42
CA GLN A 241 17.65 -4.20 5.54
C GLN A 241 18.05 -5.49 4.82
N LYS A 242 18.71 -5.41 3.67
CA LYS A 242 19.25 -6.58 2.97
C LYS A 242 20.31 -7.31 3.81
N LEU A 243 21.16 -6.59 4.53
CA LEU A 243 22.13 -7.19 5.45
C LEU A 243 21.41 -7.85 6.64
N GLU A 244 20.37 -7.22 7.21
CA GLU A 244 19.57 -7.80 8.28
C GLU A 244 18.85 -9.09 7.87
N VAL A 245 18.44 -9.20 6.61
CA VAL A 245 17.88 -10.44 6.05
C VAL A 245 18.92 -11.58 6.10
N LEU A 246 20.21 -11.30 6.12
CA LEU A 246 21.25 -12.33 6.25
C LEU A 246 21.54 -12.73 7.70
N GLN A 247 21.01 -12.00 8.67
CA GLN A 247 21.16 -12.32 10.09
C GLN A 247 20.05 -13.30 10.53
N SER A 248 20.43 -14.34 11.28
CA SER A 248 19.50 -15.19 12.01
C SER A 248 19.18 -14.54 13.37
N SER A 249 17.96 -14.75 13.87
CA SER A 249 17.57 -14.31 15.21
C SER A 249 17.02 -15.50 16.00
N ASN A 250 17.43 -15.62 17.27
CA ASN A 250 16.91 -16.61 18.20
C ASN A 250 15.94 -15.92 19.18
N THR A 251 14.79 -15.48 18.68
CA THR A 251 13.73 -14.96 19.55
C THR A 251 13.00 -16.14 20.20
N ALA A 252 12.79 -16.09 21.52
CA ALA A 252 12.01 -17.12 22.22
C ALA A 252 10.55 -17.09 21.74
N GLN A 253 9.98 -18.26 21.44
CA GLN A 253 8.64 -18.38 20.85
C GLN A 253 7.87 -19.53 21.48
N ARG A 254 6.54 -19.38 21.53
CA ARG A 254 5.64 -20.42 21.99
C ARG A 254 5.36 -21.40 20.85
N GLY A 255 5.65 -22.68 21.06
CA GLY A 255 5.24 -23.75 20.15
C GLY A 255 3.72 -23.91 20.13
N VAL A 256 3.13 -24.01 18.94
CA VAL A 256 1.68 -24.12 18.73
C VAL A 256 1.33 -25.52 18.21
N ALA A 257 0.34 -26.18 18.82
CA ALA A 257 -0.12 -27.50 18.40
C ALA A 257 -0.91 -27.45 17.08
N LEU A 258 -1.07 -28.58 16.39
CA LEU A 258 -1.70 -28.61 15.06
C LEU A 258 -3.11 -28.00 15.03
N LYS A 259 -3.97 -28.36 15.98
CA LYS A 259 -5.35 -27.85 16.05
C LYS A 259 -5.37 -26.33 16.23
N GLU A 260 -4.60 -25.82 17.17
CA GLU A 260 -4.46 -24.38 17.41
C GLU A 260 -3.89 -23.67 16.18
N ALA A 261 -2.90 -24.26 15.48
CA ALA A 261 -2.36 -23.71 14.25
C ALA A 261 -3.39 -23.67 13.11
N MET A 262 -4.33 -24.62 13.05
CA MET A 262 -5.42 -24.61 12.08
C MET A 262 -6.46 -23.53 12.39
N ASP A 263 -6.82 -23.36 13.66
CA ASP A 263 -7.75 -22.32 14.09
C ASP A 263 -7.16 -20.92 13.86
N LEU A 264 -5.86 -20.74 14.13
CA LEU A 264 -5.11 -19.53 13.81
C LEU A 264 -5.06 -19.27 12.30
N ASP A 265 -4.76 -20.29 11.48
CA ASP A 265 -4.73 -20.15 10.01
C ASP A 265 -6.09 -19.68 9.46
N LYS A 266 -7.19 -20.25 9.97
CA LYS A 266 -8.54 -19.83 9.59
C LYS A 266 -8.80 -18.38 9.98
N THR A 267 -8.47 -18.01 11.21
CA THR A 267 -8.64 -16.64 11.71
C THR A 267 -7.80 -15.66 10.91
N MET A 268 -6.53 -15.97 10.64
CA MET A 268 -5.62 -15.13 9.86
C MET A 268 -6.07 -14.94 8.42
N LYS A 269 -6.67 -15.95 7.79
CA LYS A 269 -7.26 -15.81 6.46
C LYS A 269 -8.44 -14.84 6.47
N MET A 270 -9.34 -14.96 7.45
CA MET A 270 -10.46 -14.02 7.61
C MET A 270 -9.97 -12.59 7.85
N GLU A 271 -8.96 -12.41 8.71
CA GLU A 271 -8.32 -11.11 8.95
C GLU A 271 -7.66 -10.55 7.69
N THR A 272 -6.94 -11.38 6.93
CA THR A 272 -6.27 -10.99 5.68
C THR A 272 -7.28 -10.56 4.61
N ASP A 273 -8.40 -11.29 4.47
CA ASP A 273 -9.46 -10.94 3.52
C ASP A 273 -10.12 -9.62 3.89
N ALA A 274 -10.33 -9.38 5.18
CA ALA A 274 -10.89 -8.14 5.66
C ALA A 274 -9.90 -6.97 5.49
N LEU A 275 -8.61 -7.17 5.82
CA LEU A 275 -7.54 -6.20 5.52
C LEU A 275 -7.48 -5.85 4.03
N ARG A 276 -7.65 -6.83 3.13
CA ARG A 276 -7.68 -6.58 1.69
C ARG A 276 -8.85 -5.67 1.29
N ARG A 277 -10.03 -5.86 1.88
CA ARG A 277 -11.20 -5.01 1.65
C ARG A 277 -10.97 -3.59 2.18
N ASP A 278 -10.41 -3.47 3.38
CA ASP A 278 -10.10 -2.19 4.01
C ASP A 278 -9.06 -1.41 3.18
N MET A 279 -7.98 -2.07 2.74
CA MET A 279 -6.97 -1.49 1.86
C MET A 279 -7.58 -1.01 0.53
N THR A 280 -8.48 -1.79 -0.06
CA THR A 280 -9.19 -1.40 -1.29
C THR A 280 -10.03 -0.15 -1.05
N THR A 281 -10.74 -0.10 0.08
CA THR A 281 -11.56 1.05 0.51
C THR A 281 -10.69 2.29 0.74
N LEU A 282 -9.56 2.15 1.44
CA LEU A 282 -8.60 3.23 1.68
C LEU A 282 -8.14 3.87 0.36
N PHE A 283 -7.78 3.05 -0.62
CA PHE A 283 -7.31 3.55 -1.91
C PHE A 283 -8.41 4.14 -2.79
N GLN A 284 -9.66 3.66 -2.66
CA GLN A 284 -10.82 4.30 -3.30
C GLN A 284 -11.07 5.69 -2.69
N ARG A 285 -11.08 5.78 -1.35
CA ARG A 285 -11.21 7.05 -0.62
C ARG A 285 -10.10 8.03 -0.98
N TYR A 286 -8.87 7.55 -1.14
CA TYR A 286 -7.76 8.36 -1.63
C TYR A 286 -8.04 8.98 -3.00
N THR A 287 -8.58 8.19 -3.95
CA THR A 287 -8.95 8.72 -5.27
C THR A 287 -10.06 9.76 -5.16
N THR A 288 -11.07 9.54 -4.33
CA THR A 288 -12.12 10.53 -4.05
C THR A 288 -11.54 11.80 -3.44
N PHE A 289 -10.63 11.68 -2.48
CA PHE A 289 -9.97 12.82 -1.84
C PHE A 289 -9.24 13.71 -2.84
N VAL A 290 -8.45 13.12 -3.74
CA VAL A 290 -7.74 13.86 -4.80
C VAL A 290 -8.72 14.55 -5.75
N GLN A 291 -9.83 13.88 -6.10
CA GLN A 291 -10.88 14.46 -6.93
C GLN A 291 -11.54 15.68 -6.26
N GLU A 292 -11.93 15.55 -4.99
CA GLU A 292 -12.55 16.64 -4.23
C GLU A 292 -11.59 17.82 -4.02
N LEU A 293 -10.31 17.56 -3.74
CA LEU A 293 -9.29 18.61 -3.65
C LEU A 293 -9.11 19.36 -4.98
N THR A 294 -8.99 18.63 -6.08
CA THR A 294 -8.86 19.24 -7.42
C THR A 294 -10.09 20.11 -7.72
N ALA A 295 -11.27 19.60 -7.39
CA ALA A 295 -12.52 20.30 -7.58
C ALA A 295 -12.61 21.54 -6.68
N LEU A 296 -12.18 21.46 -5.42
CA LEU A 296 -12.10 22.59 -4.50
C LEU A 296 -11.24 23.71 -5.06
N HIS A 297 -9.99 23.40 -5.44
CA HIS A 297 -9.07 24.41 -6.00
C HIS A 297 -9.59 25.04 -7.30
N ALA A 298 -10.27 24.27 -8.15
CA ALA A 298 -10.91 24.80 -9.34
C ALA A 298 -12.00 25.83 -8.98
N THR A 299 -12.84 25.55 -7.98
CA THR A 299 -13.88 26.48 -7.51
C THR A 299 -13.29 27.71 -6.83
N GLU A 300 -12.24 27.56 -6.00
CA GLU A 300 -11.54 28.69 -5.38
C GLU A 300 -10.95 29.64 -6.43
N LYS A 301 -10.39 29.11 -7.52
CA LYS A 301 -9.94 29.93 -8.66
C LYS A 301 -11.07 30.66 -9.34
N SER A 302 -12.21 30.01 -9.55
CA SER A 302 -13.38 30.66 -10.15
C SER A 302 -13.88 31.82 -9.29
N VAL A 303 -13.90 31.65 -7.95
CA VAL A 303 -14.20 32.74 -7.01
C VAL A 303 -13.18 33.88 -7.15
N ALA A 304 -11.89 33.56 -7.11
CA ALA A 304 -10.83 34.56 -7.23
C ALA A 304 -10.84 35.31 -8.57
N ALA A 305 -11.26 34.65 -9.66
CA ALA A 305 -11.40 35.27 -10.98
C ALA A 305 -12.56 36.27 -11.04
N LEU A 306 -13.72 35.93 -10.45
CA LEU A 306 -14.86 36.85 -10.36
C LEU A 306 -14.57 38.06 -9.47
N GLN A 307 -13.82 37.87 -8.37
CA GLN A 307 -13.45 38.97 -7.49
C GLN A 307 -12.43 39.95 -8.11
N ARG A 308 -11.70 39.53 -9.17
CA ARG A 308 -10.75 40.41 -9.91
C ARG A 308 -11.42 41.20 -11.05
N HIS A 309 -12.61 40.80 -11.47
CA HIS A 309 -13.38 41.46 -12.53
C HIS A 309 -14.80 41.77 -12.02
N PRO A 310 -14.93 42.73 -11.08
CA PRO A 310 -16.22 43.11 -10.50
C PRO A 310 -17.20 43.72 -11.51
#